data_AF-A0A8X6L8L1-F1
#
_entry.id   AF-A0A8X6L8L1-F1
#
_cell.length_a   1.000
_cell.length_b   1.000
_cell.length_c   1.000
_cell.angle_alpha   90.00
_cell.angle_beta   90.00
_cell.angle_gamma   90.00
#
_symmetry.space_group_name_H-M   'P 1'
#
loop_
_entity.id
_entity.type
_entity.pdbx_description
1 polymer ?
#
loop_
_entity_poly.entity_id
_entity_poly.type
_entity_poly.pdbx_seq_one_letter_code
_entity_poly.pdbx_strand_id
1 'polypeptide(L)'
;MGVKIIHSTVLDSYNDIWKLTSALVILSGRQTWDWIEKNIIEAYILNHLERFSSQMLNEQAFNFFCDLYVDIALLNPAYRAEKVLIWYFQKEIFNKDDSLIKDSAAIAIIKLSIFEKREMPASVLKWFERNQDNPKVIEIEDVFQKRLIYVDSQHLSVQDIVGV
;
A
#
# COMPACT_ATOMS: atom_id res chain seq x y z
N MET A 1 -20.36 -15.64 4.66
CA MET A 1 -19.57 -16.88 4.54
C MET A 1 -18.08 -16.60 4.30
N GLY A 2 -17.69 -15.60 3.48
CA GLY A 2 -16.27 -15.28 3.19
C GLY A 2 -15.41 -14.81 4.38
N VAL A 3 -15.96 -14.04 5.32
CA VAL A 3 -15.21 -13.47 6.47
C VAL A 3 -14.65 -14.55 7.41
N LYS A 4 -15.34 -15.69 7.56
CA LYS A 4 -14.87 -16.80 8.41
C LYS A 4 -13.64 -17.51 7.85
N ILE A 5 -13.50 -17.58 6.53
CA ILE A 5 -12.35 -18.21 5.87
C ILE A 5 -11.10 -17.35 6.08
N ILE A 6 -11.23 -16.03 5.92
CA ILE A 6 -10.13 -15.06 6.07
C ILE A 6 -9.56 -15.09 7.49
N HIS A 7 -10.41 -15.18 8.52
CA HIS A 7 -9.99 -15.17 9.92
C HIS A 7 -9.27 -16.46 10.35
N SER A 8 -9.59 -17.62 9.76
CA SER A 8 -8.96 -18.90 10.11
C SER A 8 -7.57 -19.11 9.50
N THR A 9 -7.25 -18.43 8.39
CA THR A 9 -5.97 -18.61 7.68
C THR A 9 -4.79 -17.86 8.28
N VAL A 10 -5.02 -16.90 9.20
CA VAL A 10 -3.97 -15.99 9.71
C VAL A 10 -3.40 -16.44 11.07
N LEU A 11 -3.85 -17.57 11.61
CA LEU A 11 -3.43 -18.03 12.93
C LEU A 11 -2.03 -18.66 12.96
N ASP A 12 -1.56 -19.32 11.88
CA ASP A 12 -0.39 -20.21 11.98
C ASP A 12 0.80 -19.92 11.04
N SER A 13 0.69 -19.11 9.97
CA SER A 13 1.91 -18.59 9.31
C SER A 13 1.66 -17.35 8.46
N TYR A 14 2.45 -16.30 8.69
CA TYR A 14 2.48 -15.08 7.87
C TYR A 14 2.81 -15.36 6.39
N ASN A 15 3.53 -16.46 6.12
CA ASN A 15 4.04 -16.83 4.80
C ASN A 15 2.96 -17.04 3.73
N ASP A 16 1.70 -17.21 4.14
CA ASP A 16 0.58 -17.49 3.23
C ASP A 16 -0.44 -16.35 3.14
N ILE A 17 -0.28 -15.26 3.88
CA ILE A 17 -1.25 -14.15 3.89
C ILE A 17 -1.38 -13.50 2.50
N TRP A 18 -0.28 -13.45 1.72
CA TRP A 18 -0.30 -12.94 0.36
C TRP A 18 -1.24 -13.71 -0.58
N LYS A 19 -1.54 -14.98 -0.29
CA LYS A 19 -2.45 -15.80 -1.11
C LYS A 19 -3.89 -15.27 -1.11
N LEU A 20 -4.24 -14.42 -0.13
CA LEU A 20 -5.58 -13.85 0.02
C LEU A 20 -5.71 -12.44 -0.57
N THR A 21 -4.61 -11.75 -0.91
CA THR A 21 -4.68 -10.35 -1.37
C THR A 21 -5.47 -10.21 -2.65
N SER A 22 -5.14 -11.00 -3.68
CA SER A 22 -5.84 -10.91 -4.96
C SER A 22 -7.33 -11.19 -4.79
N ALA A 23 -7.71 -12.14 -3.93
CA ALA A 23 -9.11 -12.43 -3.65
C ALA A 23 -9.81 -11.27 -2.93
N LEU A 24 -9.15 -10.63 -1.95
CA LEU A 24 -9.68 -9.45 -1.24
C LEU A 24 -9.82 -8.25 -2.17
N VAL A 25 -8.81 -7.97 -2.98
CA VAL A 25 -8.82 -6.88 -3.97
C VAL A 25 -9.92 -7.09 -5.00
N ILE A 26 -10.06 -8.31 -5.55
CA ILE A 26 -11.15 -8.67 -6.48
C ILE A 26 -12.52 -8.53 -5.81
N LEU A 27 -12.66 -8.98 -4.56
CA LEU A 27 -13.91 -8.87 -3.82
C LEU A 27 -14.28 -7.40 -3.58
N SER A 28 -13.31 -6.57 -3.17
CA SER A 28 -13.51 -5.13 -2.98
C SER A 28 -13.99 -4.44 -4.27
N GLY A 29 -13.49 -4.84 -5.44
CA GLY A 29 -13.98 -4.31 -6.73
C GLY A 29 -15.44 -4.68 -7.06
N ARG A 30 -16.11 -5.51 -6.27
CA ARG A 30 -17.49 -5.98 -6.50
C ARG A 30 -18.47 -5.61 -5.38
N GLN A 31 -18.01 -4.94 -4.33
CA GLN A 31 -18.83 -4.60 -3.16
C GLN A 31 -19.02 -3.09 -3.04
N THR A 32 -20.00 -2.67 -2.24
CA THR A 32 -20.18 -1.25 -1.93
C THR A 32 -19.10 -0.78 -0.96
N TRP A 33 -18.81 0.52 -0.97
CA TRP A 33 -17.83 1.11 -0.06
C TRP A 33 -18.13 0.81 1.41
N ASP A 34 -19.36 1.04 1.88
CA ASP A 34 -19.76 0.76 3.26
C ASP A 34 -19.48 -0.69 3.68
N TRP A 35 -19.62 -1.62 2.73
CA TRP A 35 -19.31 -3.02 2.97
C TRP A 35 -17.81 -3.26 3.07
N ILE A 36 -17.02 -2.67 2.16
CA ILE A 36 -15.55 -2.78 2.13
C ILE A 36 -14.94 -2.16 3.40
N GLU A 37 -15.39 -0.96 3.77
CA GLU A 37 -14.91 -0.23 4.95
C GLU A 37 -15.10 -1.09 6.20
N LYS A 38 -16.33 -1.57 6.43
CA LYS A 38 -16.64 -2.36 7.62
C LYS A 38 -15.98 -3.75 7.65
N ASN A 39 -15.97 -4.47 6.52
CA ASN A 39 -15.61 -5.90 6.52
C ASN A 39 -14.16 -6.18 6.13
N ILE A 40 -13.53 -5.29 5.36
CA ILE A 40 -12.16 -5.47 4.90
C ILE A 40 -11.24 -4.44 5.56
N ILE A 41 -11.58 -3.15 5.53
CA ILE A 41 -10.70 -2.14 6.12
C ILE A 41 -10.69 -2.28 7.65
N GLU A 42 -11.82 -2.09 8.31
CA GLU A 42 -11.92 -2.10 9.77
C GLU A 42 -11.66 -3.49 10.34
N ALA A 43 -12.43 -4.50 9.91
CA ALA A 43 -12.37 -5.83 10.50
C ALA A 43 -11.09 -6.60 10.16
N TYR A 44 -10.40 -6.27 9.07
CA TYR A 44 -9.22 -7.01 8.63
C TYR A 44 -7.97 -6.13 8.61
N ILE A 45 -7.89 -5.10 7.74
CA ILE A 45 -6.65 -4.35 7.54
C ILE A 45 -6.22 -3.59 8.79
N LEU A 46 -7.11 -2.79 9.40
CA LEU A 46 -6.77 -1.96 10.56
C LEU A 46 -6.33 -2.78 11.75
N ASN A 47 -7.04 -3.88 12.03
CA ASN A 47 -6.69 -4.81 13.11
C ASN A 47 -5.27 -5.38 12.93
N HIS A 48 -4.86 -5.71 11.70
CA HIS A 48 -3.52 -6.22 11.43
C HIS A 48 -2.46 -5.12 11.46
N LEU A 49 -2.74 -3.93 10.93
CA LEU A 49 -1.85 -2.78 11.06
C LEU A 49 -1.60 -2.44 12.52
N GLU A 50 -2.63 -2.45 13.37
CA GLU A 50 -2.48 -2.19 14.80
C GLU A 50 -1.66 -3.28 15.49
N ARG A 51 -1.97 -4.55 15.22
CA ARG A 51 -1.21 -5.69 15.75
C ARG A 51 0.27 -5.61 15.37
N PHE A 52 0.60 -5.38 14.10
CA PHE A 52 1.97 -5.39 13.61
C PHE A 52 2.73 -4.08 13.85
N SER A 53 2.05 -3.03 14.28
CA SER A 53 2.68 -1.76 14.70
C SER A 53 2.93 -1.67 16.20
N SER A 54 2.20 -2.42 17.04
CA SER A 54 2.24 -2.20 18.50
C SER A 54 2.40 -3.47 19.35
N GLN A 55 1.94 -4.62 18.89
CA GLN A 55 1.91 -5.86 19.69
C GLN A 55 2.95 -6.87 19.22
N MET A 56 3.16 -6.97 17.91
CA MET A 56 4.07 -7.91 17.29
C MET A 56 4.75 -7.21 16.13
N LEU A 57 5.74 -6.36 16.43
CA LEU A 57 6.41 -5.56 15.41
C LEU A 57 6.89 -6.45 14.26
N ASN A 58 6.34 -6.22 13.07
CA ASN A 58 6.69 -6.94 11.87
C ASN A 58 6.51 -5.98 10.69
N GLU A 59 7.61 -5.33 10.31
CA GLU A 59 7.65 -4.37 9.22
C GLU A 59 7.15 -4.96 7.91
N GLN A 60 7.54 -6.19 7.59
CA GLN A 60 7.15 -6.83 6.34
C GLN A 60 5.64 -7.02 6.27
N ALA A 61 5.04 -7.50 7.37
CA ALA A 61 3.59 -7.64 7.50
C ALA A 61 2.88 -6.30 7.47
N PHE A 62 3.40 -5.30 8.20
CA PHE A 62 2.84 -3.96 8.22
C PHE A 62 2.83 -3.34 6.81
N ASN A 63 3.97 -3.40 6.10
CA ASN A 63 4.11 -2.91 4.73
C ASN A 63 3.13 -3.60 3.79
N PHE A 64 2.97 -4.92 3.92
CA PHE A 64 1.99 -5.69 3.15
C PHE A 64 0.56 -5.20 3.36
N PHE A 65 0.15 -4.92 4.61
CA PHE A 65 -1.20 -4.41 4.89
C PHE A 65 -1.39 -2.96 4.42
N CYS A 66 -0.33 -2.14 4.43
CA CYS A 66 -0.34 -0.83 3.80
C CYS A 66 -0.54 -0.92 2.29
N ASP A 67 0.16 -1.82 1.61
CA ASP A 67 0.01 -2.03 0.15
C ASP A 67 -1.40 -2.56 -0.20
N LEU A 68 -1.92 -3.53 0.56
CA LEU A 68 -3.29 -4.03 0.37
C LEU A 68 -4.33 -2.91 0.55
N TYR A 69 -4.11 -2.00 1.50
CA TYR A 69 -4.97 -0.84 1.70
C TYR A 69 -4.99 0.07 0.47
N VAL A 70 -3.80 0.35 -0.08
CA VAL A 70 -3.65 1.16 -1.31
C VAL A 70 -4.36 0.49 -2.49
N ASP A 71 -4.16 -0.81 -2.70
CA ASP A 71 -4.80 -1.54 -3.80
C ASP A 71 -6.34 -1.47 -3.74
N ILE A 72 -6.91 -1.61 -2.55
CA ILE A 72 -8.37 -1.51 -2.34
C ILE A 72 -8.86 -0.08 -2.56
N ALA A 73 -8.12 0.92 -2.09
CA ALA A 73 -8.45 2.33 -2.27
C ALA A 73 -8.44 2.72 -3.76
N LEU A 74 -7.45 2.26 -4.52
CA LEU A 74 -7.32 2.55 -5.95
C LEU A 74 -8.49 2.00 -6.79
N LEU A 75 -9.08 0.88 -6.39
CA LEU A 75 -10.27 0.34 -7.04
C LEU A 75 -11.56 1.09 -6.67
N ASN A 76 -11.52 1.97 -5.66
CA ASN A 76 -12.67 2.67 -5.10
C ASN A 76 -12.37 4.18 -4.90
N PRO A 77 -12.10 4.93 -5.98
CA PRO A 77 -11.58 6.31 -5.92
C PRO A 77 -12.56 7.35 -5.37
N ALA A 78 -13.80 6.96 -5.08
CA ALA A 78 -14.79 7.85 -4.48
C ALA A 78 -14.45 8.26 -3.03
N TYR A 79 -13.47 7.62 -2.39
CA TYR A 79 -13.12 7.85 -1.00
C TYR A 79 -11.63 8.18 -0.80
N ARG A 80 -11.34 9.26 -0.06
CA ARG A 80 -9.98 9.64 0.35
C ARG A 80 -9.53 8.78 1.53
N ALA A 81 -9.01 7.60 1.20
CA ALA A 81 -8.58 6.57 2.13
C ALA A 81 -7.30 6.94 2.92
N GLU A 82 -6.60 8.03 2.58
CA GLU A 82 -5.28 8.31 3.17
C GLU A 82 -5.27 8.58 4.70
N LYS A 83 -6.42 8.82 5.35
CA LYS A 83 -6.48 9.15 6.79
C LYS A 83 -5.77 8.12 7.67
N VAL A 84 -5.94 6.83 7.38
CA VAL A 84 -5.32 5.74 8.15
C VAL A 84 -3.81 5.79 8.00
N LEU A 85 -3.32 5.88 6.76
CA LEU A 85 -1.89 5.92 6.47
C LEU A 85 -1.25 7.20 7.03
N ILE A 86 -1.93 8.35 6.92
CA ILE A 86 -1.48 9.62 7.50
C ILE A 86 -1.37 9.50 9.01
N TRP A 87 -2.31 8.84 9.68
CA TRP A 87 -2.23 8.61 11.13
C TRP A 87 -0.96 7.84 11.50
N TYR A 88 -0.69 6.72 10.83
CA TYR A 88 0.54 5.94 11.07
C TYR A 88 1.82 6.74 10.76
N PHE A 89 1.79 7.57 9.72
CA PHE A 89 2.91 8.43 9.36
C PHE A 89 3.15 9.56 10.36
N GLN A 90 2.09 10.16 10.92
CA GLN A 90 2.19 11.32 11.80
C GLN A 90 2.31 10.96 13.28
N LYS A 91 1.96 9.72 13.66
CA LYS A 91 2.00 9.26 15.05
C LYS A 91 3.36 9.59 15.67
N GLU A 92 3.34 10.28 16.81
CA GLU A 92 4.56 10.46 17.60
C GLU A 92 5.05 9.11 18.10
N ILE A 93 6.33 8.90 17.92
CA ILE A 93 6.98 7.61 18.05
C ILE A 93 7.90 7.68 19.24
N PHE A 94 7.82 6.68 20.11
CA PHE A 94 8.64 6.60 21.31
C PHE A 94 9.88 5.71 21.13
N ASN A 95 9.95 4.89 20.07
CA ASN A 95 11.06 3.95 19.83
C ASN A 95 11.64 4.01 18.40
N LYS A 96 12.94 3.65 18.26
CA LYS A 96 13.63 3.60 16.95
C LYS A 96 13.00 2.65 15.95
N ASP A 97 12.45 1.54 16.41
CA ASP A 97 11.83 0.53 15.54
C ASP A 97 10.54 1.00 14.86
N ASP A 98 9.92 2.08 15.38
CA ASP A 98 8.73 2.66 14.77
C ASP A 98 9.07 3.51 13.53
N SER A 99 10.35 3.81 13.24
CA SER A 99 10.72 4.48 11.98
C SER A 99 10.29 3.64 10.77
N LEU A 100 10.34 2.31 10.90
CA LEU A 100 9.93 1.36 9.86
C LEU A 100 8.41 1.45 9.55
N ILE A 101 7.59 1.72 10.58
CA ILE A 101 6.15 1.94 10.43
C ILE A 101 5.90 3.23 9.66
N LYS A 102 6.60 4.31 10.04
CA LYS A 102 6.51 5.61 9.33
C LYS A 102 6.93 5.48 7.88
N ASP A 103 8.03 4.80 7.62
CA ASP A 103 8.55 4.60 6.27
C ASP A 103 7.54 3.81 5.43
N SER A 104 7.01 2.71 5.95
CA SER A 104 5.98 1.91 5.26
C SER A 104 4.72 2.72 4.95
N ALA A 105 4.24 3.52 5.91
CA ALA A 105 3.07 4.37 5.71
C ALA A 105 3.34 5.49 4.69
N ALA A 106 4.52 6.12 4.75
CA ALA A 106 4.94 7.17 3.79
C ALA A 106 4.98 6.62 2.36
N ILE A 107 5.60 5.47 2.18
CA ILE A 107 5.72 4.73 0.91
C ILE A 107 4.33 4.42 0.35
N ALA A 108 3.40 3.94 1.17
CA ALA A 108 2.02 3.69 0.75
C ALA A 108 1.27 4.98 0.34
N ILE A 109 1.47 6.09 1.07
CA ILE A 109 0.89 7.39 0.70
C ILE A 109 1.47 7.87 -0.64
N ILE A 110 2.79 7.74 -0.85
CA ILE A 110 3.45 8.10 -2.11
C ILE A 110 2.85 7.31 -3.27
N LYS A 111 2.73 5.97 -3.12
CA LYS A 111 2.09 5.11 -4.12
C LYS A 111 0.68 5.63 -4.44
N LEU A 112 -0.16 5.77 -3.42
CA LEU A 112 -1.54 6.23 -3.57
C LEU A 112 -1.61 7.59 -4.28
N SER A 113 -0.80 8.57 -3.87
CA SER A 113 -0.76 9.90 -4.48
C SER A 113 -0.41 9.86 -5.97
N ILE A 114 0.58 9.04 -6.35
CA ILE A 114 1.01 8.95 -7.75
C ILE A 114 -0.04 8.20 -8.60
N PHE A 115 -0.59 7.10 -8.10
CA PHE A 115 -1.60 6.33 -8.84
C PHE A 115 -2.90 7.12 -9.02
N GLU A 116 -3.32 7.90 -8.03
CA GLU A 116 -4.49 8.78 -8.11
C GLU A 116 -4.20 10.10 -8.85
N LYS A 117 -2.96 10.35 -9.28
CA LYS A 117 -2.50 11.60 -9.93
C LYS A 117 -2.84 12.85 -9.10
N ARG A 118 -2.67 12.76 -7.79
CA ARG A 118 -2.92 13.86 -6.85
C ARG A 118 -1.64 14.38 -6.22
N GLU A 119 -1.73 15.59 -5.67
CA GLU A 119 -0.65 16.14 -4.88
C GLU A 119 -0.36 15.28 -3.65
N MET A 120 0.93 15.12 -3.37
CA MET A 120 1.41 14.43 -2.18
C MET A 120 1.26 15.35 -0.96
N PRO A 121 0.86 14.81 0.22
CA PRO A 121 0.84 15.61 1.43
C PRO A 121 2.22 16.21 1.73
N ALA A 122 2.28 17.51 2.04
CA ALA A 122 3.54 18.24 2.20
C ALA A 122 4.50 17.63 3.23
N SER A 123 3.96 17.02 4.30
CA SER A 123 4.76 16.32 5.30
C SER A 123 5.44 15.06 4.76
N VAL A 124 4.76 14.35 3.84
CA VAL A 124 5.29 13.15 3.18
C VAL A 124 6.30 13.55 2.12
N LEU A 125 6.04 14.63 1.36
CA LEU A 125 7.01 15.17 0.40
C LEU A 125 8.33 15.57 1.07
N LYS A 126 8.24 16.30 2.18
CA LYS A 126 9.42 16.68 2.98
C LYS A 126 10.17 15.48 3.56
N TRP A 127 9.44 14.41 3.91
CA TRP A 127 10.07 13.16 4.34
C TRP A 127 10.78 12.49 3.16
N PHE A 128 10.14 12.39 2.00
CA PHE A 128 10.70 11.79 0.79
C PHE A 128 12.01 12.46 0.38
N GLU A 129 12.04 13.79 0.30
CA GLU A 129 13.24 14.59 -0.03
C GLU A 129 14.43 14.34 0.91
N ARG A 130 14.15 13.94 2.17
CA ARG A 130 15.18 13.70 3.20
C ARG A 130 15.62 12.25 3.32
N ASN A 131 14.91 11.33 2.66
CA ASN A 131 15.09 9.89 2.82
C ASN A 131 15.36 9.21 1.47
N GLN A 132 16.09 9.88 0.57
CA GLN A 132 16.45 9.35 -0.75
C GLN A 132 17.29 8.08 -0.66
N ASP A 133 18.12 7.94 0.38
CA ASP A 133 18.91 6.74 0.65
C ASP A 133 18.10 5.59 1.29
N ASN A 134 16.81 5.80 1.56
CA ASN A 134 15.96 4.75 2.15
C ASN A 134 15.70 3.65 1.10
N PRO A 135 15.97 2.36 1.40
CA PRO A 135 15.78 1.26 0.46
C PRO A 135 14.38 1.20 -0.17
N LYS A 136 13.33 1.57 0.58
CA LYS A 136 11.95 1.58 0.09
C LYS A 136 11.68 2.72 -0.88
N VAL A 137 12.34 3.87 -0.70
CA VAL A 137 12.26 5.00 -1.64
C VAL A 137 12.89 4.59 -2.97
N ILE A 138 14.07 3.98 -2.93
CA ILE A 138 14.77 3.46 -4.11
C ILE A 138 13.89 2.45 -4.87
N GLU A 139 13.27 1.49 -4.16
CA GLU A 139 12.37 0.50 -4.77
C GLU A 139 11.16 1.15 -5.46
N ILE A 140 10.55 2.15 -4.83
CA ILE A 140 9.45 2.90 -5.43
C ILE A 140 9.90 3.63 -6.69
N GLU A 141 11.05 4.31 -6.65
CA GLU A 141 11.57 5.05 -7.80
C GLU A 141 11.84 4.12 -8.97
N ASP A 142 12.44 2.96 -8.73
CA ASP A 142 12.65 1.93 -9.75
C ASP A 142 11.33 1.48 -10.40
N VAL A 143 10.28 1.26 -9.60
CA VAL A 143 8.95 0.87 -10.10
C VAL A 143 8.33 1.99 -10.93
N PHE A 144 8.46 3.25 -10.50
CA PHE A 144 7.94 4.39 -11.25
C PHE A 144 8.72 4.66 -12.53
N GLN A 145 10.05 4.58 -12.51
CA GLN A 145 10.88 4.73 -13.69
C GLN A 145 10.58 3.64 -14.73
N LYS A 146 10.48 2.37 -14.30
CA LYS A 146 10.07 1.27 -15.20
C LYS A 146 8.69 1.52 -15.82
N ARG A 147 7.76 2.08 -15.06
CA ARG A 147 6.43 2.44 -15.56
C ARG A 147 6.46 3.60 -16.55
N LEU A 148 7.25 4.65 -16.28
CA LEU A 148 7.44 5.77 -17.21
C LEU A 148 8.09 5.30 -18.51
N ILE A 149 9.13 4.47 -18.43
CA ILE A 149 9.76 3.83 -19.60
C ILE A 149 8.73 2.99 -20.37
N TYR A 150 7.85 2.26 -19.68
CA TYR A 150 6.81 1.48 -20.35
C TYR A 150 5.74 2.37 -21.02
N VAL A 151 5.37 3.47 -20.40
CA VAL A 151 4.43 4.46 -20.97
C VAL A 151 5.04 5.16 -22.18
N ASP A 152 6.33 5.52 -22.14
CA ASP A 152 7.05 6.05 -23.30
C ASP A 152 7.30 4.97 -24.37
N SER A 153 7.44 3.69 -23.99
CA SER A 153 7.56 2.58 -24.94
C SER A 153 6.26 2.26 -25.68
N GLN A 154 5.10 2.73 -25.20
CA GLN A 154 3.85 2.71 -25.98
C GLN A 154 3.86 3.74 -27.13
N HIS A 155 4.90 4.57 -27.23
CA HIS A 155 5.23 5.35 -28.42
C HIS A 155 6.28 4.70 -29.33
N LEU A 156 6.80 3.51 -29.01
CA LEU A 156 7.57 2.74 -29.99
C LEU A 156 6.61 2.19 -31.04
N SER A 157 6.75 2.71 -32.25
CA SER A 157 6.03 2.22 -33.40
C SER A 157 6.58 0.84 -33.78
N VAL A 158 5.80 0.05 -34.52
CA VAL A 158 6.26 -1.24 -35.07
C VAL A 158 7.56 -1.09 -35.90
N GLN A 159 7.84 0.11 -36.40
CA GLN A 159 9.07 0.43 -37.15
C GLN A 159 10.32 0.44 -36.26
N ASP A 160 10.19 0.63 -34.95
CA ASP A 160 11.33 0.60 -34.01
C ASP A 160 11.70 -0.83 -33.59
N ILE A 161 10.79 -1.79 -33.78
CA ILE A 161 10.99 -3.22 -33.48
C ILE A 161 11.55 -3.97 -34.70
N VAL A 162 11.20 -3.54 -35.91
CA VAL A 162 11.67 -4.15 -37.15
C VAL A 162 12.63 -3.16 -37.80
N GLY A 163 13.91 -3.24 -37.48
CA GLY A 163 14.94 -2.43 -38.13
C GLY A 163 15.04 -2.74 -39.62
N VAL A 164 14.19 -2.11 -40.44
CA VAL A 164 14.21 -2.05 -41.90
C VAL A 164 13.81 -0.65 -42.35
#